data_AF-A0A815VL06-F1
#
_entry.id   AF-A0A815VL06-F1
#
_cell.length_a   1.000
_cell.length_b   1.000
_cell.length_c   1.000
_cell.angle_alpha   90.00
_cell.angle_beta   90.00
_cell.angle_gamma   90.00
#
_symmetry.space_group_name_H-M   'P 1'
#
loop_
_entity.id
_entity.type
_entity.pdbx_description
1 polymer ?
#
loop_
_entity_poly.entity_id
_entity_poly.type
_entity_poly.pdbx_seq_one_letter_code
_entity_poly.pdbx_strand_id
1 'polypeptide(L)'
;MILAGKRDFSFTSSNPNHVYQHIMYPTSFRRTVVQIADEIYAVFLNAHSNMDRNQLSTQKIPQHLKTILKVLTTGALPLIQAMLPRALDTIEGTAKDFAKSANIMIKEYDSLTLLLQEVIAAMTDSYGVNNSFLMDINILVNTTKEVSKMQKQWNEIARYQYILTIRVETIRETVLYELMDTIKNVTSMNSQLSAADRKLFIS
;
A
#
# COMPACT_ATOMS: atom_id res chain seq x y z
N MET A 1 16.90 30.79 12.93
CA MET A 1 18.02 30.27 12.13
C MET A 1 19.15 29.94 13.09
N ILE A 2 19.19 28.70 13.59
CA ILE A 2 20.24 28.25 14.51
C ILE A 2 21.33 27.62 13.62
N LEU A 3 22.61 27.91 13.90
CA LEU A 3 23.85 27.35 13.30
C LEU A 3 24.68 28.24 12.34
N ALA A 4 24.74 29.57 12.55
CA ALA A 4 25.75 30.40 11.87
C ALA A 4 27.14 30.44 12.55
N GLY A 5 27.29 29.94 13.79
CA GLY A 5 28.50 30.21 14.60
C GLY A 5 29.29 29.02 15.18
N LYS A 6 28.80 27.78 15.11
CA LYS A 6 29.53 26.60 15.65
C LYS A 6 30.25 25.84 14.53
N ARG A 7 31.51 25.42 14.78
CA ARG A 7 32.24 24.49 13.91
C ARG A 7 31.35 23.27 13.62
N ASP A 8 31.21 22.94 12.35
CA ASP A 8 30.59 21.69 11.92
C ASP A 8 31.39 20.52 12.51
N PHE A 9 30.71 19.43 12.86
CA PHE A 9 31.33 18.32 13.58
C PHE A 9 30.95 16.98 12.96
N SER A 10 31.82 15.99 13.16
CA SER A 10 31.71 14.65 12.60
C SER A 10 31.17 13.68 13.64
N PHE A 11 30.38 12.70 13.23
CA PHE A 11 30.08 11.57 14.10
C PHE A 11 31.35 10.74 14.30
N THR A 12 31.67 10.46 15.56
CA THR A 12 32.81 9.64 15.95
C THR A 12 32.29 8.37 16.60
N SER A 13 32.59 7.23 16.00
CA SER A 13 32.31 5.93 16.63
C SER A 13 33.45 5.55 17.59
N SER A 14 33.11 4.91 18.70
CA SER A 14 34.08 4.27 19.60
C SER A 14 34.84 3.13 18.92
N ASN A 15 34.28 2.57 17.84
CA ASN A 15 34.93 1.59 16.99
C ASN A 15 35.52 2.27 15.74
N PRO A 16 36.85 2.30 15.56
CA PRO A 16 37.50 2.94 14.41
C PRO A 16 37.18 2.27 13.06
N ASN A 17 36.63 1.04 13.07
CA ASN A 17 36.19 0.33 11.86
C ASN A 17 34.67 0.41 11.64
N HIS A 18 33.95 1.24 12.40
CA HIS A 18 32.51 1.39 12.21
C HIS A 18 32.20 2.04 10.86
N VAL A 19 31.30 1.41 10.12
CA VAL A 19 30.81 1.92 8.83
C VAL A 19 29.33 2.24 8.99
N TYR A 20 28.99 3.51 8.80
CA TYR A 20 27.59 3.94 8.71
C TYR A 20 26.97 3.41 7.42
N GLN A 21 25.80 2.78 7.53
CA GLN A 21 25.09 2.15 6.42
C GLN A 21 24.14 3.10 5.72
N HIS A 22 23.55 4.05 6.45
CA HIS A 22 22.50 4.95 5.98
C HIS A 22 22.94 6.42 5.99
N ILE A 23 23.80 6.83 6.92
CA ILE A 23 24.38 8.18 6.96
C ILE A 23 25.42 8.32 5.85
N MET A 24 25.14 9.17 4.85
CA MET A 24 26.04 9.40 3.72
C MET A 24 27.19 10.35 4.04
N TYR A 25 26.98 11.28 4.98
CA TYR A 25 27.94 12.33 5.29
C TYR A 25 28.37 12.32 6.76
N PRO A 26 28.95 11.23 7.27
CA PRO A 26 29.23 11.10 8.70
C PRO A 26 30.23 12.13 9.23
N THR A 27 31.01 12.74 8.34
CA THR A 27 31.99 13.77 8.69
C THR A 27 31.38 15.15 8.92
N SER A 28 30.10 15.37 8.61
CA SER A 28 29.44 16.67 8.69
C SER A 28 27.99 16.52 9.15
N PHE A 29 27.75 16.88 10.41
CA PHE A 29 26.40 16.91 10.97
C PHE A 29 25.45 17.77 10.13
N ARG A 30 25.90 18.94 9.65
CA ARG A 30 25.06 19.80 8.80
C ARG A 30 24.63 19.10 7.51
N ARG A 31 25.54 18.37 6.84
CA ARG A 31 25.20 17.63 5.63
C ARG A 31 24.28 16.46 5.92
N THR A 32 24.44 15.78 7.06
CA THR A 32 23.49 14.74 7.51
C THR A 32 22.11 15.32 7.80
N VAL A 33 22.00 16.51 8.40
CA VAL A 33 20.71 17.18 8.60
C VAL A 33 20.05 17.50 7.25
N VAL A 34 20.83 17.97 6.26
CA VAL A 34 20.31 18.21 4.90
C VAL A 34 19.86 16.91 4.24
N GLN A 35 20.62 15.82 4.39
CA GLN A 35 20.22 14.49 3.91
C GLN A 35 18.88 14.06 4.52
N ILE A 36 18.74 14.12 5.84
CA ILE A 36 17.50 13.78 6.54
C ILE A 36 16.34 14.63 6.03
N ALA A 37 16.54 15.95 5.89
CA ALA A 37 15.50 16.85 5.43
C ALA A 37 15.05 16.52 4.00
N ASP A 38 15.99 16.21 3.10
CA ASP A 38 15.71 15.84 1.71
C ASP A 38 14.98 14.50 1.62
N GLU A 39 15.43 13.49 2.37
CA GLU A 39 14.77 12.18 2.42
C GLU A 39 13.36 12.27 3.02
N ILE A 40 13.18 13.02 4.13
CA ILE A 40 11.85 13.29 4.69
C ILE A 40 10.97 13.96 3.64
N TYR A 41 11.46 15.00 2.96
CA TYR A 41 10.68 15.70 1.95
C TYR A 41 10.24 14.78 0.81
N ALA A 42 11.17 13.99 0.26
CA ALA A 42 10.89 13.05 -0.82
C ALA A 42 9.85 12.00 -0.42
N VAL A 43 10.02 11.35 0.75
CA VAL A 43 9.09 10.33 1.24
C VAL A 43 7.70 10.91 1.44
N PHE A 44 7.58 12.09 2.04
CA PHE A 44 6.28 12.72 2.30
C PHE A 44 5.59 13.19 1.02
N LEU A 45 6.35 13.72 0.06
CA LEU A 45 5.82 14.10 -1.24
C LEU A 45 5.30 12.88 -2.01
N ASN A 46 6.06 11.79 -2.03
CA ASN A 46 5.65 10.53 -2.64
C ASN A 46 4.43 9.94 -1.93
N ALA A 47 4.40 9.97 -0.60
CA ALA A 47 3.27 9.50 0.19
C ALA A 47 1.98 10.25 -0.18
N HIS A 48 2.07 11.58 -0.25
CA HIS A 48 0.94 12.45 -0.58
C HIS A 48 0.42 12.17 -1.99
N SER A 49 1.32 12.14 -2.99
CA SER A 49 0.95 11.86 -4.38
C SER A 49 0.32 10.47 -4.55
N ASN A 50 0.88 9.45 -3.90
CA ASN A 50 0.31 8.11 -3.92
C ASN A 50 -1.06 8.06 -3.23
N MET A 51 -1.23 8.76 -2.10
CA MET A 51 -2.51 8.82 -1.38
C MET A 51 -3.60 9.42 -2.26
N ASP A 52 -3.34 10.54 -2.93
CA ASP A 52 -4.32 11.20 -3.82
C ASP A 52 -4.71 10.30 -5.01
N ARG A 53 -3.71 9.73 -5.69
CA ARG A 53 -3.92 8.81 -6.82
C ARG A 53 -4.78 7.62 -6.41
N ASN A 54 -4.48 7.06 -5.25
CA ASN A 54 -5.15 5.89 -4.72
C ASN A 54 -6.56 6.21 -4.22
N GLN A 55 -6.76 7.37 -3.59
CA GLN A 55 -8.08 7.84 -3.16
C GLN A 55 -9.01 8.00 -4.37
N LEU A 56 -8.54 8.66 -5.44
CA LEU A 56 -9.32 8.84 -6.67
C LEU A 56 -9.73 7.51 -7.31
N SER A 57 -8.83 6.52 -7.28
CA SER A 57 -9.08 5.21 -7.88
C SER A 57 -10.05 4.37 -7.02
N THR A 58 -9.87 4.39 -5.70
CA THR A 58 -10.71 3.62 -4.75
C THR A 58 -12.10 4.20 -4.54
N GLN A 59 -12.29 5.51 -4.71
CA GLN A 59 -13.62 6.16 -4.65
C GLN A 59 -14.64 5.53 -5.61
N LYS A 60 -14.18 4.90 -6.70
CA LYS A 60 -15.06 4.26 -7.69
C LYS A 60 -15.48 2.85 -7.30
N ILE A 61 -14.75 2.17 -6.41
CA ILE A 61 -15.01 0.76 -6.02
C ILE A 61 -16.42 0.56 -5.46
N PRO A 62 -16.93 1.38 -4.51
CA PRO A 62 -18.29 1.19 -3.99
C PRO A 62 -19.36 1.29 -5.08
N GLN A 63 -19.16 2.17 -6.06
CA GLN A 63 -20.10 2.32 -7.18
C GLN A 63 -20.06 1.09 -8.09
N HIS A 64 -18.86 0.57 -8.41
CA HIS A 64 -18.72 -0.67 -9.16
C HIS A 64 -19.38 -1.86 -8.46
N LEU A 65 -19.22 -1.98 -7.13
CA LEU A 65 -19.89 -3.01 -6.33
C LEU A 65 -21.41 -2.89 -6.38
N LYS A 66 -21.97 -1.68 -6.29
CA LYS A 66 -23.42 -1.45 -6.45
C LYS A 66 -23.90 -1.88 -7.84
N THR A 67 -23.15 -1.56 -8.89
CA THR A 67 -23.48 -1.99 -10.25
C THR A 67 -23.46 -3.51 -10.37
N ILE A 68 -22.43 -4.16 -9.82
CA ILE A 68 -22.32 -5.63 -9.77
C ILE A 68 -23.54 -6.25 -9.10
N LEU A 69 -23.89 -5.78 -7.90
CA LEU A 69 -25.04 -6.29 -7.15
C LEU A 69 -26.35 -6.11 -7.92
N LYS A 70 -26.54 -4.95 -8.56
CA LYS A 70 -27.73 -4.70 -9.39
C LYS A 70 -27.79 -5.65 -10.59
N VAL A 71 -26.68 -5.86 -11.29
CA VAL A 71 -26.61 -6.77 -12.44
C VAL A 71 -26.86 -8.22 -12.01
N LEU A 72 -26.33 -8.65 -10.87
CA LEU A 72 -26.56 -9.99 -10.32
C LEU A 72 -28.02 -10.23 -9.92
N THR A 73 -28.70 -9.21 -9.40
CA THR A 73 -30.07 -9.33 -8.87
C THR A 73 -31.16 -9.10 -9.91
N THR A 74 -30.88 -8.33 -10.97
CA THR A 74 -31.89 -7.89 -11.94
C THR A 74 -31.50 -8.09 -13.40
N GLY A 75 -30.25 -8.48 -13.67
CA GLY A 75 -29.72 -8.60 -15.02
C GLY A 75 -30.14 -9.89 -15.71
N ALA A 76 -30.40 -9.80 -17.01
CA ALA A 76 -30.49 -10.98 -17.85
C ALA A 76 -29.11 -11.65 -17.95
N LEU A 77 -29.09 -12.97 -18.11
CA LEU A 77 -27.86 -13.76 -18.17
C LEU A 77 -26.77 -13.21 -19.12
N PRO A 78 -27.08 -12.76 -20.36
CA PRO A 78 -26.05 -12.21 -21.24
C PRO A 78 -25.42 -10.91 -20.71
N LEU A 79 -26.19 -10.11 -19.97
CA LEU A 79 -25.72 -8.89 -19.34
C LEU A 79 -24.77 -9.21 -18.18
N ILE A 80 -25.10 -10.22 -17.38
CA ILE A 80 -24.25 -10.72 -16.29
C ILE A 80 -22.91 -11.21 -16.85
N GLN A 81 -22.95 -12.07 -17.86
CA GLN A 81 -21.75 -12.63 -18.50
C GLN A 81 -20.85 -11.55 -19.11
N ALA A 82 -21.43 -10.49 -19.67
CA ALA A 82 -20.66 -9.43 -20.29
C ALA A 82 -20.14 -8.39 -19.29
N MET A 83 -20.90 -8.01 -18.26
CA MET A 83 -20.56 -6.87 -17.40
C MET A 83 -19.80 -7.25 -16.14
N LEU A 84 -20.12 -8.41 -15.56
CA LEU A 84 -19.61 -8.79 -14.25
C LEU A 84 -18.10 -9.09 -14.25
N PRO A 85 -17.53 -9.83 -15.23
CA PRO A 85 -16.07 -10.01 -15.33
C PRO A 85 -15.33 -8.67 -15.40
N ARG A 86 -15.76 -7.76 -16.29
CA ARG A 86 -15.14 -6.44 -16.47
C ARG A 86 -15.16 -5.58 -15.21
N ALA A 87 -16.28 -5.64 -14.46
CA ALA A 87 -16.39 -4.89 -13.22
C ALA A 87 -15.47 -5.47 -12.14
N LEU A 88 -15.34 -6.80 -12.06
CA LEU A 88 -14.39 -7.46 -11.17
C LEU A 88 -12.93 -7.17 -11.57
N ASP A 89 -12.59 -7.20 -12.85
CA ASP A 89 -11.25 -6.86 -13.37
C ASP A 89 -10.85 -5.42 -12.97
N THR A 90 -11.80 -4.48 -13.05
CA THR A 90 -11.57 -3.09 -12.67
C THR A 90 -11.26 -2.96 -11.17
N ILE A 91 -12.02 -3.65 -10.32
CA ILE A 91 -11.81 -3.63 -8.87
C ILE A 91 -10.47 -4.29 -8.52
N GLU A 92 -10.18 -5.44 -9.12
CA GLU A 92 -8.93 -6.18 -8.92
C GLU A 92 -7.70 -5.35 -9.34
N GLY A 93 -7.74 -4.77 -10.54
CA GLY A 93 -6.65 -3.93 -11.03
C GLY A 93 -6.40 -2.73 -10.13
N THR A 94 -7.48 -2.07 -9.68
CA THR A 94 -7.39 -0.95 -8.72
C THR A 94 -6.77 -1.39 -7.40
N ALA A 95 -7.16 -2.54 -6.87
CA ALA A 95 -6.63 -3.08 -5.62
C ALA A 95 -5.15 -3.49 -5.74
N LYS A 96 -4.75 -4.12 -6.85
CA LYS A 96 -3.36 -4.49 -7.15
C LYS A 96 -2.46 -3.26 -7.28
N ASP A 97 -2.91 -2.24 -8.00
CA ASP A 97 -2.17 -0.98 -8.15
C ASP A 97 -1.97 -0.28 -6.81
N PHE A 98 -3.03 -0.22 -5.98
CA PHE A 98 -2.92 0.34 -4.63
C PHE A 98 -1.89 -0.45 -3.81
N ALA A 99 -2.00 -1.78 -3.76
CA ALA A 99 -1.10 -2.62 -2.98
C ALA A 99 0.36 -2.43 -3.40
N LYS A 100 0.62 -2.28 -4.72
CA LYS A 100 1.95 -1.97 -5.24
C LYS A 100 2.46 -0.61 -4.74
N SER A 101 1.66 0.46 -4.85
CA SER A 101 2.04 1.78 -4.33
C SER A 101 2.28 1.76 -2.82
N ALA A 102 1.41 1.10 -2.05
CA ALA A 102 1.57 0.97 -0.61
C ALA A 102 2.87 0.24 -0.23
N ASN A 103 3.23 -0.83 -0.95
CA ASN A 103 4.49 -1.55 -0.74
C ASN A 103 5.74 -0.71 -1.06
N ILE A 104 5.66 0.18 -2.05
CA ILE A 104 6.74 1.14 -2.32
C ILE A 104 6.87 2.10 -1.13
N MET A 105 5.76 2.66 -0.65
CA MET A 105 5.78 3.57 0.49
C MET A 105 6.33 2.91 1.75
N ILE A 106 5.94 1.67 2.05
CA ILE A 106 6.44 0.93 3.22
C ILE A 106 7.98 0.86 3.19
N LYS A 107 8.58 0.55 2.03
CA LYS A 107 10.03 0.48 1.86
C LYS A 107 10.71 1.83 2.02
N GLU A 108 10.10 2.89 1.51
CA GLU A 108 10.62 4.26 1.66
C GLU A 108 10.62 4.71 3.13
N TYR A 109 9.53 4.44 3.85
CA TYR A 109 9.45 4.71 5.29
C TYR A 109 10.41 3.83 6.11
N ASP A 110 10.63 2.57 5.72
CA ASP A 110 11.64 1.71 6.34
C ASP A 110 13.04 2.30 6.20
N SER A 111 13.42 2.70 4.98
CA SER A 111 14.74 3.31 4.72
C SER A 111 14.94 4.58 5.55
N LEU A 112 13.94 5.46 5.57
CA LEU A 112 13.98 6.68 6.39
C LEU A 112 14.07 6.37 7.88
N THR A 113 13.34 5.36 8.37
CA THR A 113 13.41 4.94 9.77
C THR A 113 14.80 4.45 10.13
N LEU A 114 15.43 3.65 9.27
CA LEU A 114 16.79 3.15 9.48
C LEU A 114 17.81 4.29 9.49
N LEU A 115 17.70 5.27 8.59
CA LEU A 115 18.54 6.48 8.62
C LEU A 115 18.39 7.22 9.95
N LEU A 116 17.16 7.52 10.36
CA LEU A 116 16.91 8.27 11.60
C LEU A 116 17.44 7.53 12.84
N GLN A 117 17.26 6.21 12.89
CA GLN A 117 17.79 5.37 13.98
C GLN A 117 19.31 5.37 14.02
N GLU A 118 19.97 5.25 12.85
CA GLU A 118 21.43 5.29 12.78
C GLU A 118 21.97 6.67 13.21
N VAL A 119 21.28 7.76 12.84
CA VAL A 119 21.64 9.12 13.28
C VAL A 119 21.48 9.27 14.79
N ILE A 120 20.38 8.78 15.36
CA ILE A 120 20.16 8.81 16.82
C ILE A 120 21.26 8.04 17.55
N ALA A 121 21.62 6.85 17.07
CA ALA A 121 22.71 6.05 17.64
C ALA A 121 24.06 6.78 17.51
N ALA A 122 24.38 7.30 16.33
CA ALA A 122 25.61 8.05 16.07
C ALA A 122 25.75 9.29 16.96
N MET A 123 24.65 10.04 17.16
CA MET A 123 24.62 11.19 18.06
C MET A 123 24.80 10.76 19.52
N THR A 124 24.18 9.67 19.93
CA THR A 124 24.28 9.17 21.31
C THR A 124 25.71 8.70 21.63
N ASP A 125 26.34 7.98 20.69
CA ASP A 125 27.70 7.46 20.84
C ASP A 125 28.77 8.57 20.80
N SER A 126 28.63 9.53 19.88
CA SER A 126 29.63 10.59 19.68
C SER A 126 29.64 11.61 20.82
N TYR A 127 28.49 11.85 21.47
CA TYR A 127 28.33 12.98 22.38
C TYR A 127 27.95 12.58 23.80
N GLY A 128 27.58 11.32 24.06
CA GLY A 128 26.95 10.93 25.31
C GLY A 128 25.66 11.71 25.57
N VAL A 129 25.12 11.59 26.78
CA VAL A 129 23.93 12.36 27.24
C VAL A 129 24.34 13.81 27.55
N ASN A 130 24.94 14.52 26.59
CA ASN A 130 25.33 15.91 26.74
C ASN A 130 24.09 16.79 26.51
N ASN A 131 23.71 17.60 27.53
CA ASN A 131 22.45 18.36 27.55
C ASN A 131 22.20 19.21 26.29
N SER A 132 23.25 19.62 25.57
CA SER A 132 23.11 20.45 24.37
C SER A 132 22.49 19.75 23.14
N PHE A 133 22.52 18.42 23.08
CA PHE A 133 21.97 17.65 21.94
C PHE A 133 20.73 16.82 22.28
N LEU A 134 20.31 16.80 23.55
CA LEU A 134 19.12 16.05 23.98
C LEU A 134 17.84 16.53 23.30
N MET A 135 17.74 17.85 23.05
CA MET A 135 16.61 18.41 22.33
C MET A 135 16.54 17.88 20.89
N ASP A 136 17.67 17.88 20.18
CA ASP A 136 17.76 17.38 18.79
C ASP A 136 17.47 15.88 18.72
N ILE A 137 18.03 15.09 19.65
CA ILE A 137 17.76 13.65 19.76
C ILE A 137 16.26 13.41 20.02
N ASN A 138 15.63 14.17 20.92
CA ASN A 138 14.20 14.01 21.19
C ASN A 138 13.34 14.37 19.97
N ILE A 139 13.72 15.39 19.19
CA ILE A 139 13.06 15.72 17.91
C ILE A 139 13.16 14.54 16.94
N LEU A 140 14.36 13.97 16.77
CA LEU A 140 14.58 12.81 15.88
C LEU A 140 13.79 11.58 16.36
N VAL A 141 13.78 11.30 17.67
CA VAL A 141 13.01 10.20 18.26
C VAL A 141 11.52 10.37 18.02
N ASN A 142 10.98 11.57 18.22
CA ASN A 142 9.55 11.84 17.96
C ASN A 142 9.24 11.74 16.46
N THR A 143 10.11 12.28 15.61
CA THR A 143 9.97 12.15 14.15
C THR A 143 9.96 10.69 13.73
N THR A 144 10.88 9.87 14.25
CA THR A 144 10.95 8.43 13.99
C THR A 144 9.66 7.73 14.40
N LYS A 145 9.08 8.07 15.58
CA LYS A 145 7.80 7.51 16.02
C LYS A 145 6.66 7.85 15.07
N GLU A 146 6.57 9.08 14.58
CA GLU A 146 5.53 9.48 13.62
C GLU A 146 5.71 8.77 12.28
N VAL A 147 6.93 8.69 11.76
CA VAL A 147 7.29 7.93 10.55
C VAL A 147 6.88 6.45 10.70
N SER A 148 7.20 5.81 11.83
CA SER A 148 6.79 4.41 12.09
C SER A 148 5.27 4.23 12.19
N LYS A 149 4.51 5.22 12.69
CA LYS A 149 3.04 5.17 12.69
C LYS A 149 2.49 5.20 11.27
N MET A 150 3.01 6.10 10.42
CA MET A 150 2.61 6.19 9.01
C MET A 150 2.92 4.88 8.28
N GLN A 151 4.09 4.31 8.51
CA GLN A 151 4.46 3.01 7.96
C GLN A 151 3.47 1.90 8.36
N LYS A 152 3.04 1.86 9.63
CA LYS A 152 2.01 0.89 10.08
C LYS A 152 0.68 1.08 9.37
N GLN A 153 0.25 2.32 9.16
CA GLN A 153 -0.98 2.61 8.40
C GLN A 153 -0.88 2.10 6.97
N TRP A 154 0.25 2.33 6.29
CA TRP A 154 0.46 1.82 4.93
C TRP A 154 0.47 0.28 4.88
N ASN A 155 1.04 -0.39 5.89
CA ASN A 155 0.99 -1.84 6.03
C ASN A 155 -0.45 -2.37 6.16
N GLU A 156 -1.26 -1.74 7.01
CA GLU A 156 -2.67 -2.12 7.18
C GLU A 156 -3.45 -1.95 5.88
N ILE A 157 -3.27 -0.82 5.19
CA ILE A 157 -3.97 -0.58 3.93
C ILE A 157 -3.52 -1.57 2.85
N ALA A 158 -2.22 -1.84 2.71
CA ALA A 158 -1.70 -2.84 1.78
C ALA A 158 -2.36 -4.22 2.03
N ARG A 159 -2.50 -4.61 3.30
CA ARG A 159 -3.17 -5.84 3.69
C ARG A 159 -4.65 -5.87 3.26
N TYR A 160 -5.40 -4.79 3.48
CA TYR A 160 -6.80 -4.73 3.05
C TYR A 160 -6.96 -4.84 1.54
N GLN A 161 -6.07 -4.19 0.77
CA GLN A 161 -6.10 -4.26 -0.69
C GLN A 161 -5.73 -5.65 -1.22
N TYR A 162 -4.76 -6.31 -0.57
CA TYR A 162 -4.44 -7.70 -0.85
C TYR A 162 -5.64 -8.64 -0.60
N ILE A 163 -6.32 -8.47 0.54
CA ILE A 163 -7.54 -9.24 0.85
C ILE A 163 -8.63 -8.98 -0.20
N LEU A 164 -8.86 -7.71 -0.57
CA LEU A 164 -9.85 -7.37 -1.60
C LEU A 164 -9.54 -8.07 -2.92
N THR A 165 -8.27 -8.09 -3.33
CA THR A 165 -7.80 -8.79 -4.53
C THR A 165 -8.17 -10.27 -4.50
N ILE A 166 -7.80 -10.98 -3.42
CA ILE A 166 -8.12 -12.41 -3.24
C ILE A 166 -9.63 -12.65 -3.29
N ARG A 167 -10.42 -11.79 -2.63
CA ARG A 167 -11.88 -11.94 -2.60
C ARG A 167 -12.49 -11.75 -3.99
N VAL A 168 -12.00 -10.81 -4.77
CA VAL A 168 -12.44 -10.59 -6.16
C VAL A 168 -12.07 -11.77 -7.06
N GLU A 169 -10.86 -12.29 -6.94
CA GLU A 169 -10.42 -13.51 -7.64
C GLU A 169 -11.30 -14.71 -7.25
N THR A 170 -11.58 -14.90 -5.95
CA THR A 170 -12.46 -15.99 -5.47
C THR A 170 -13.88 -15.89 -6.04
N ILE A 171 -14.46 -14.68 -6.07
CA ILE A 171 -15.79 -14.47 -6.65
C ILE A 171 -15.78 -14.80 -8.15
N ARG A 172 -14.71 -14.43 -8.86
CA ARG A 172 -14.57 -14.70 -10.29
C ARG A 172 -14.46 -16.20 -10.55
N GLU A 173 -13.51 -16.86 -9.91
CA GLU A 173 -13.19 -18.26 -10.18
C GLU A 173 -14.28 -19.21 -9.69
N THR A 174 -14.69 -19.08 -8.42
CA THR A 174 -15.62 -20.02 -7.80
C THR A 174 -17.06 -19.69 -8.15
N VAL A 175 -17.49 -18.45 -7.92
CA VAL A 175 -18.93 -18.14 -8.02
C VAL A 175 -19.34 -17.94 -9.47
N LEU A 176 -18.55 -17.19 -10.24
CA LEU A 176 -18.96 -16.79 -11.58
C LEU A 176 -18.80 -17.93 -12.59
N TYR A 177 -17.61 -18.55 -12.67
CA TYR A 177 -17.37 -19.58 -13.67
C TYR A 177 -18.17 -20.85 -13.41
N GLU A 178 -18.31 -21.30 -12.16
CA GLU A 178 -19.14 -22.48 -11.84
C GLU A 178 -20.62 -22.25 -12.17
N LEU A 179 -21.16 -21.07 -11.85
CA LEU A 179 -22.53 -20.71 -12.21
C LEU A 179 -22.72 -20.66 -13.73
N MET A 180 -21.78 -20.03 -14.45
CA MET A 180 -21.84 -19.93 -15.91
C MET A 180 -21.77 -21.32 -16.57
N ASP A 181 -20.91 -22.21 -16.08
CA ASP A 181 -20.82 -23.58 -16.58
C ASP A 181 -22.08 -24.39 -16.29
N THR A 182 -22.61 -24.28 -15.07
CA THR A 182 -23.89 -24.92 -14.68
C THR A 182 -25.02 -24.49 -15.59
N ILE A 183 -25.13 -23.18 -15.87
CA ILE A 183 -26.18 -22.65 -16.73
C ILE A 183 -26.00 -23.14 -18.18
N LYS A 184 -24.77 -23.20 -18.67
CA LYS A 184 -24.47 -23.75 -20.00
C LYS A 184 -24.91 -25.22 -20.08
N ASN A 185 -24.59 -26.01 -19.06
CA ASN A 185 -24.96 -27.43 -18.98
C ASN A 185 -26.49 -27.60 -18.94
N VAL A 186 -27.20 -26.84 -18.11
CA VAL A 186 -28.67 -26.84 -18.04
C VAL A 186 -29.30 -26.43 -19.38
N THR A 187 -28.76 -25.41 -20.03
CA THR A 187 -29.26 -24.95 -21.34
C THR A 187 -29.05 -26.01 -22.42
N SER A 188 -27.89 -26.68 -22.42
CA SER A 188 -27.60 -27.81 -23.32
C SER A 188 -28.58 -28.97 -23.09
N MET A 189 -28.82 -29.36 -21.84
CA MET A 189 -29.79 -30.41 -21.49
C MET A 189 -31.20 -30.07 -21.99
N ASN A 190 -31.65 -28.82 -21.80
CA ASN A 190 -32.95 -28.37 -22.29
C ASN A 190 -33.07 -28.42 -23.83
N SER A 191 -31.98 -28.13 -24.55
CA SER A 191 -31.96 -28.22 -26.01
C SER A 191 -32.04 -29.66 -26.53
N GLN A 192 -31.58 -30.63 -25.75
CA GLN A 192 -31.58 -32.07 -26.08
C GLN A 192 -32.90 -32.78 -25.74
N LEU A 193 -33.75 -32.20 -24.89
CA LEU A 193 -35.07 -32.73 -24.56
C LEU A 193 -36.03 -32.65 -25.76
N SER A 194 -36.76 -33.74 -26.03
CA SER A 194 -37.72 -33.83 -27.14
C SER A 194 -38.93 -32.91 -26.94
N ALA A 195 -39.64 -32.56 -28.01
CA ALA A 195 -40.83 -31.72 -27.94
C ALA A 195 -41.97 -32.33 -27.08
N ALA A 196 -42.00 -33.66 -26.94
CA ALA A 196 -42.94 -34.37 -26.07
C ALA A 196 -42.57 -34.21 -24.59
N ASP A 197 -41.28 -34.31 -24.26
CA ASP A 197 -40.79 -34.20 -22.87
C ASP A 197 -40.95 -32.77 -22.34
N ARG A 198 -40.79 -31.74 -23.18
CA ARG A 198 -41.00 -30.34 -22.78
C ARG A 198 -42.44 -30.02 -22.37
N LYS A 199 -43.44 -30.73 -22.92
CA LYS A 199 -44.85 -30.53 -22.58
C LYS A 199 -45.23 -31.09 -21.20
N LEU A 200 -44.49 -32.07 -20.69
CA LEU A 200 -44.72 -32.68 -19.37
C LEU A 200 -44.24 -31.82 -18.20
N PHE A 201 -43.35 -30.85 -18.43
CA PHE A 201 -42.79 -29.99 -17.37
C PHE A 201 -43.50 -28.63 -17.20
N ILE A 202 -44.48 -28.30 -18.06
CA ILE A 202 -45.19 -27.01 -18.06
C ILE A 202 -46.66 -27.16 -17.58
N SER A 203 -47.10 -28.37 -17.22
CA SER A 203 -48.41 -28.60 -16.55
C SER A 203 -48.30 -28.50 -15.04
#